data_AF-A0A2V9VGF7-F1
#
_entry.id   AF-A0A2V9VGF7-F1
#
_cell.length_a   1.000
_cell.length_b   1.000
_cell.length_c   1.000
_cell.angle_alpha   90.00
_cell.angle_beta   90.00
_cell.angle_gamma   90.00
#
_symmetry.space_group_name_H-M   'P 1'
#
loop_
_entity.id
_entity.type
_entity.pdbx_description
1 polymer ?
#
loop_
_entity_poly.entity_id
_entity_poly.type
_entity_poly.pdbx_seq_one_letter_code
_entity_poly.pdbx_strand_id
1 'polypeptide(L)' 'MLIVCILLAIIPLLGVAWIFSQGLAITVDNLFMSLILLAISASFGINVLIELRNRKLGAGKSGKAASSSASNS' A
#
# COMPACT_ATOMS: atom_id res chain seq x y z
N MET A 1 4.16 -5.00 8.73
CA MET A 1 3.50 -5.21 7.41
C MET A 1 3.16 -3.90 6.71
N LEU A 2 2.49 -2.93 7.36
CA LEU A 2 2.17 -1.62 6.75
C LEU A 2 3.38 -0.83 6.22
N ILE A 3 4.43 -0.66 7.04
CA ILE A 3 5.64 0.07 6.63
C ILE A 3 6.23 -0.53 5.35
N VAL A 4 6.29 -1.87 5.27
CA VAL A 4 6.83 -2.58 4.11
C VAL A 4 5.94 -2.37 2.88
N CYS A 5 4.61 -2.44 3.02
CA CYS A 5 3.69 -2.14 1.92
C CYS A 5 3.75 -0.68 1.46
N ILE A 6 3.96 0.27 2.38
CA ILE A 6 4.12 1.69 2.03
C ILE A 6 5.40 1.91 1.23
N LEU A 7 6.52 1.35 1.70
CA LEU A 7 7.79 1.42 0.96
C LEU A 7 7.66 0.75 -0.42
N LEU A 8 7.03 -0.42 -0.47
CA LEU A 8 6.78 -1.15 -1.72
C LEU A 8 5.77 -0.46 -2.65
N ALA A 9 4.96 0.49 -2.18
CA ALA A 9 4.11 1.32 -3.04
C ALA A 9 4.88 2.56 -3.54
N ILE A 10 5.68 3.20 -2.69
CA ILE A 10 6.40 4.44 -3.03
C ILE A 10 7.56 4.19 -4.00
N ILE A 11 8.35 3.13 -3.79
CA ILE A 11 9.50 2.79 -4.63
C ILE A 11 9.12 2.64 -6.12
N PRO A 12 8.15 1.79 -6.50
CA PRO A 12 7.74 1.67 -7.89
C PRO A 12 7.11 2.95 -8.44
N LEU A 13 6.41 3.73 -7.62
CA LEU A 13 5.83 5.01 -8.04
C LEU A 13 6.91 6.07 -8.37
N LEU A 14 8.02 6.09 -7.61
CA LEU A 14 9.21 6.90 -7.94
C LEU A 14 9.84 6.45 -9.25
N GLY A 15 9.90 5.14 -9.50
CA GLY A 15 10.39 4.59 -10.77
C GLY A 15 9.57 5.09 -11.96
N VAL A 16 8.24 5.10 -11.84
CA VAL A 16 7.34 5.69 -12.86
C VAL A 16 7.63 7.18 -13.05
N ALA A 17 7.70 7.96 -11.97
CA ALA A 17 7.99 9.40 -12.06
C ALA A 17 9.33 9.71 -12.75
N TRP A 18 10.36 8.90 -12.49
CA TRP A 18 11.66 9.01 -13.15
C TRP A 18 11.56 8.77 -14.66
N ILE A 19 10.84 7.72 -15.08
CA ILE A 19 10.59 7.41 -16.50
C ILE A 19 9.93 8.60 -17.20
N PHE A 20 8.95 9.25 -16.57
CA PHE A 20 8.30 10.43 -17.12
C PHE A 20 9.21 11.68 -17.16
N SER A 21 10.14 11.82 -16.22
CA SER A 21 11.06 12.98 -16.16
C SER A 21 12.15 12.99 -17.24
N GLN A 22 12.52 11.82 -17.76
CA GLN A 22 13.62 11.64 -18.72
C GLN A 22 13.27 12.04 -20.17
N GLY A 23 12.11 12.67 -20.38
CA GLY A 23 11.58 13.00 -21.69
C GLY A 23 10.58 11.95 -22.15
N LEU A 24 9.42 12.43 -22.60
CA LEU A 24 8.19 11.69 -22.86
C LEU A 24 8.30 10.76 -24.10
N ALA A 25 9.28 9.87 -24.16
CA ALA A 25 9.31 8.77 -25.09
C ALA A 25 8.35 7.70 -24.55
N ILE A 26 7.05 7.86 -24.85
CA ILE A 26 6.00 6.87 -24.56
C ILE A 26 6.16 5.71 -25.54
N THR A 27 7.30 5.02 -25.46
CA THR A 27 7.53 3.79 -26.18
C THR A 27 6.72 2.69 -25.53
N VAL A 28 6.39 1.65 -26.31
CA VAL A 28 5.67 0.49 -25.78
C VAL A 28 6.43 -0.16 -24.62
N ASP A 29 7.77 -0.13 -24.67
CA ASP A 29 8.66 -0.60 -23.59
C ASP A 29 8.43 0.16 -22.28
N ASN A 30 8.60 1.48 -22.31
CA ASN A 30 8.42 2.33 -21.14
C ASN A 30 6.98 2.30 -20.61
N LEU A 31 5.99 2.14 -21.51
CA LEU A 31 4.59 1.98 -21.14
C LEU A 31 4.38 0.65 -20.39
N PHE A 32 4.90 -0.46 -20.90
CA PHE A 32 4.79 -1.77 -20.26
C PHE A 32 5.46 -1.78 -18.89
N MET A 33 6.67 -1.24 -18.80
CA MET A 33 7.41 -1.12 -17.55
C MET A 33 6.63 -0.28 -16.52
N SER A 34 6.07 0.85 -16.95
CA SER A 34 5.26 1.71 -16.08
C SER A 34 3.98 1.03 -15.64
N LEU A 35 3.31 0.26 -16.52
CA LEU A 35 2.09 -0.49 -16.17
C LEU A 35 2.37 -1.54 -15.10
N ILE A 36 3.50 -2.25 -15.20
CA ILE A 36 3.90 -3.26 -14.21
C ILE A 36 4.22 -2.58 -12.88
N LEU A 37 5.03 -1.52 -12.87
CA LEU A 37 5.35 -0.77 -11.66
C LEU A 37 4.10 -0.16 -11.01
N LEU A 38 3.20 0.40 -11.82
CA LEU A 38 1.95 0.96 -11.36
C LEU A 38 1.01 -0.12 -10.81
N ALA A 39 0.95 -1.30 -11.42
CA ALA A 39 0.16 -2.42 -10.92
C ALA A 39 0.66 -2.90 -9.56
N ILE A 40 1.98 -3.08 -9.42
CA ILE A 40 2.61 -3.45 -8.14
C ILE A 40 2.33 -2.38 -7.09
N SER A 41 2.53 -1.10 -7.44
CA SER A 41 2.22 0.04 -6.57
C SER A 41 0.75 0.06 -6.15
N ALA A 42 -0.18 -0.23 -7.07
CA ALA A 42 -1.61 -0.25 -6.80
C ALA A 42 -1.99 -1.42 -5.88
N SER A 43 -1.44 -2.63 -6.10
CA SER A 43 -1.69 -3.78 -5.24
C SER A 43 -1.25 -3.52 -3.79
N PHE A 44 -0.04 -2.99 -3.59
CA PHE A 44 0.44 -2.63 -2.25
C PHE A 44 -0.29 -1.41 -1.68
N GLY A 45 -0.57 -0.40 -2.50
CA GLY A 45 -1.29 0.82 -2.11
C GLY A 45 -2.71 0.54 -1.64
N ILE A 46 -3.46 -0.33 -2.34
CA ILE A 46 -4.80 -0.75 -1.91
C ILE A 46 -4.74 -1.49 -0.57
N ASN A 47 -3.74 -2.36 -0.37
CA ASN A 47 -3.53 -3.04 0.91
C ASN A 47 -3.29 -2.03 2.06
N VAL A 48 -2.47 -1.00 1.81
CA VAL A 48 -2.23 0.09 2.77
C VAL A 48 -3.52 0.88 3.04
N LEU A 49 -4.29 1.20 2.01
CA LEU A 49 -5.56 1.94 2.13
C LEU A 49 -6.61 1.16 2.94
N ILE A 50 -6.74 -0.15 2.71
CA ILE A 50 -7.68 -1.01 3.45
C ILE A 50 -7.26 -1.08 4.92
N GLU A 51 -5.97 -1.26 5.20
CA GLU A 51 -5.45 -1.32 6.57
C GLU A 51 -5.54 0.05 7.28
N LEU A 52 -5.28 1.17 6.59
CA LEU A 52 -5.51 2.52 7.12
C LEU A 52 -6.99 2.77 7.41
N ARG A 53 -7.89 2.33 6.53
CA ARG A 53 -9.34 2.41 6.73
C ARG A 53 -9.77 1.57 7.94
N ASN A 54 -9.25 0.35 8.07
CA ASN A 54 -9.54 -0.53 9.20
C ASN A 54 -9.01 0.05 10.51
N ARG A 55 -7.83 0.68 10.51
CA ARG A 55 -7.30 1.40 11.69
C ARG A 55 -8.08 2.66 12.02
N LYS A 56 -8.50 3.43 11.01
CA LYS A 56 -9.32 4.64 11.18
C LYS A 56 -10.73 4.31 11.69
N LEU A 57 -11.30 3.18 11.29
CA LEU A 57 -12.57 2.65 11.83
C LEU A 57 -12.40 1.92 13.17
N GLY A 58 -11.24 1.30 13.40
CA GLY A 58 -10.87 0.59 14.62
C GLY A 58 -10.40 1.49 15.77
N ALA A 59 -10.05 2.75 15.49
CA ALA A 59 -9.78 3.77 16.52
C ALA A 59 -11.03 4.10 17.37
N GLY A 60 -12.23 3.70 16.93
CA GLY A 60 -13.45 3.70 17.75
C GLY A 60 -13.73 2.40 18.51
N LYS A 61 -12.90 1.35 18.33
CA LYS A 61 -12.99 0.06 19.03
C LYS A 61 -11.61 -0.39 19.54
N SER A 62 -10.82 0.52 20.08
CA SER A 62 -9.77 0.16 21.04
C SER A 62 -10.36 0.23 22.44
N GLY A 63 -11.14 -0.79 22.76
CA GLY A 63 -11.73 -0.97 24.08
C GLY A 63 -12.45 -2.31 24.09
N LYS A 64 -11.79 -3.34 24.63
CA LYS A 64 -12.35 -4.64 25.02
C LYS A 64 -12.50 -5.69 23.91
N ALA A 65 -11.41 -6.39 23.61
CA ALA A 65 -11.46 -7.81 23.23
C ALA A 65 -10.14 -8.56 23.51
N ALA A 66 -9.38 -8.15 24.54
CA ALA A 66 -8.17 -8.85 24.98
C ALA A 66 -8.22 -9.24 26.48
N SER A 67 -9.41 -9.46 27.06
CA SER A 67 -9.49 -9.90 28.47
C SER A 67 -10.78 -10.64 28.88
N SER A 68 -11.38 -11.47 28.03
CA SER A 68 -12.48 -12.36 28.48
C SER A 68 -12.19 -13.85 28.32
N SER A 69 -10.91 -14.20 28.25
CA SER A 69 -10.42 -15.57 28.45
C SER A 69 -9.59 -15.64 29.73
N ALA A 70 -10.21 -15.37 30.88
CA ALA A 70 -9.67 -15.78 32.19
C ALA A 70 -10.76 -15.73 33.27
N SER A 71 -10.94 -16.86 33.95
CA SER A 71 -11.65 -17.06 35.22
C SER A 71 -13.14 -17.41 35.17
N ASN A 72 -13.40 -18.65 34.75
CA ASN A 72 -14.46 -19.48 35.34
C ASN A 72 -13.85 -20.12 36.61
N SER A 73 -14.32 -19.74 37.82
CA SER A 73 -14.27 -20.50 39.09
C SER A 73 -14.85 -19.63 40.20
#